data_AF-A0A3S0ZMB0-F1
#
_entry.id   AF-A0A3S0ZMB0-F1
#
_cell.length_a   1.000
_cell.length_b   1.000
_cell.length_c   1.000
_cell.angle_alpha   90.00
_cell.angle_beta   90.00
_cell.angle_gamma   90.00
#
_symmetry.space_group_name_H-M   'P 1'
#
loop_
_entity.id
_entity.type
_entity.pdbx_description
1 polymer ?
#
loop_
_entity_poly.entity_id
_entity_poly.type
_entity_poly.pdbx_seq_one_letter_code
_entity_poly.pdbx_strand_id
1 'polypeptide(L)'
;MVSISTALCLPAPDIEALVQGRTIAALPKMFIRTGQQFALYPTDSLNIPLSVEQYYRLSFLPIASSAIANLNSQGILLQPKQISLLPDKEQLQLPLLTSETVSIQAWAKCELCQIINNAESLTTLSSLTIWTQEALQEVLAQRQNIFLAYLRIYQLPKAVDVSVTRNSQFVALPQPLTVLEANPLLSDRIFAQRKHQLETLQPPPHPELEELQSALASLAITNSAAKQLEEDIKVFLGWSHKSLILKVDPDLAWINEIGELGDRSIELEDKKSNYQAGTDFENITRRSLEFLGFKVEEAYKGGAGGLDLFCSQPYPLVCECKAGKLIPSRTVEELLKLGGMHLGKVQFLNSAKLVIGPGHPSSDTLKASKEWEVSIINAMTLQKLVKLKAQYPGAINLFELKEYLESGQIDYRLDEYIQKTEKEIALRAYLVQLVKNYLESTGLEKAGVDALHGAYFGSKPPQPLKIEEMHEILIELSSPLTGYLGRIKGSDWKSDRFYFLRDLLITNIS
;
A
#
# COMPACT_ATOMS: atom_id res chain seq x y z
N MET A 1 27.98 9.61 -11.61
CA MET A 1 28.32 8.17 -11.69
C MET A 1 29.56 7.94 -10.86
N VAL A 2 29.56 6.90 -10.03
CA VAL A 2 30.73 6.53 -9.23
C VAL A 2 31.05 5.05 -9.47
N SER A 3 32.34 4.71 -9.46
CA SER A 3 32.82 3.34 -9.63
C SER A 3 33.16 2.75 -8.27
N ILE A 4 32.50 1.65 -7.90
CA ILE A 4 32.73 0.91 -6.66
C ILE A 4 33.45 -0.39 -6.99
N SER A 5 34.60 -0.63 -6.39
CA SER A 5 35.40 -1.85 -6.60
C SER A 5 35.48 -2.76 -5.37
N THR A 6 34.90 -2.35 -4.24
CA THR A 6 34.95 -3.10 -2.98
C THR A 6 33.55 -3.23 -2.36
N ALA A 7 33.37 -4.28 -1.58
CA ALA A 7 32.17 -4.53 -0.80
C ALA A 7 32.52 -4.63 0.69
N LEU A 8 31.75 -3.96 1.55
CA LEU A 8 31.87 -4.05 3.00
C LEU A 8 31.12 -5.31 3.49
N CYS A 9 31.83 -6.17 4.21
CA CYS A 9 31.26 -7.34 4.87
C CYS A 9 30.48 -6.92 6.12
N LEU A 10 29.19 -7.24 6.17
CA LEU A 10 28.33 -7.06 7.34
C LEU A 10 27.49 -8.34 7.56
N PRO A 11 27.05 -8.60 8.80
CA PRO A 11 26.06 -9.66 9.05
C PRO A 11 24.86 -9.52 8.11
N ALA A 12 24.38 -10.63 7.54
CA ALA A 12 23.22 -10.58 6.63
C ALA A 12 21.99 -9.89 7.24
N PRO A 13 21.66 -10.11 8.54
CA PRO A 13 20.57 -9.36 9.17
C PRO A 13 20.82 -7.85 9.21
N ASP A 14 22.06 -7.39 9.45
CA ASP A 14 22.37 -5.94 9.47
C ASP A 14 22.12 -5.32 8.09
N ILE A 15 22.49 -6.02 7.01
CA ILE A 15 22.22 -5.55 5.64
C ILE A 15 20.71 -5.52 5.37
N GLU A 16 19.98 -6.55 5.79
CA GLU A 16 18.52 -6.57 5.62
C GLU A 16 17.86 -5.40 6.37
N ALA A 17 18.32 -5.08 7.57
CA ALA A 17 17.84 -3.91 8.32
C ALA A 17 18.12 -2.59 7.60
N LEU A 18 19.30 -2.45 6.98
CA LEU A 18 19.69 -1.28 6.17
C LEU A 18 18.83 -1.17 4.89
N VAL A 19 18.61 -2.29 4.20
CA VAL A 19 17.82 -2.36 2.95
C VAL A 19 16.34 -2.13 3.20
N GLN A 20 15.81 -2.57 4.34
CA GLN A 20 14.43 -2.26 4.75
C GLN A 20 14.26 -0.84 5.32
N GLY A 21 15.34 -0.05 5.41
CA GLY A 21 15.31 1.30 5.98
C GLY A 21 15.09 1.35 7.49
N ARG A 22 15.13 0.19 8.18
CA ARG A 22 14.90 0.06 9.63
C ARG A 22 15.99 0.73 10.46
N THR A 23 17.22 0.66 9.98
CA THR A 23 18.37 1.35 10.56
C THR A 23 19.14 2.07 9.45
N ILE A 24 19.93 3.08 9.83
CA ILE A 24 20.96 3.66 8.97
C ILE A 24 22.37 3.35 9.49
N ALA A 25 22.47 2.65 10.62
CA ALA A 25 23.72 2.37 11.30
C ALA A 25 24.23 0.97 10.97
N ALA A 26 25.55 0.82 10.91
CA ALA A 26 26.25 -0.45 10.84
C ALA A 26 27.41 -0.50 11.86
N LEU A 27 27.85 -1.70 12.23
CA LEU A 27 28.97 -1.95 13.15
C LEU A 27 30.20 -2.54 12.44
N PRO A 28 30.88 -1.78 11.55
CA PRO A 28 32.09 -2.25 10.88
C PRO A 28 33.21 -2.61 11.87
N LYS A 29 34.15 -3.46 11.42
CA LYS A 29 35.32 -3.87 12.22
C LYS A 29 36.36 -2.77 12.39
N MET A 30 36.36 -1.79 11.49
CA MET A 30 37.28 -0.64 11.49
C MET A 30 36.52 0.63 11.13
N PHE A 31 37.10 1.77 11.51
CA PHE A 31 36.58 3.09 11.16
C PHE A 31 36.47 3.25 9.64
N ILE A 32 35.29 3.68 9.17
CA ILE A 32 35.02 3.95 7.76
C ILE A 32 35.08 5.46 7.53
N ARG A 33 35.80 5.91 6.50
CA ARG A 33 35.93 7.35 6.23
C ARG A 33 34.64 7.89 5.62
N THR A 34 34.23 9.09 6.04
CA THR A 34 33.13 9.81 5.41
C THR A 34 33.38 9.97 3.91
N GLY A 35 32.34 9.75 3.11
CA GLY A 35 32.39 9.75 1.65
C GLY A 35 32.83 8.43 1.02
N GLN A 36 33.34 7.47 1.79
CA GLN A 36 33.72 6.16 1.25
C GLN A 36 32.48 5.39 0.78
N GLN A 37 32.60 4.74 -0.37
CA GLN A 37 31.51 4.02 -1.04
C GLN A 37 31.90 2.56 -1.25
N PHE A 38 30.93 1.67 -1.07
CA PHE A 38 31.12 0.23 -1.16
C PHE A 38 29.80 -0.49 -1.42
N ALA A 39 29.88 -1.67 -2.03
CA ALA A 39 28.77 -2.61 -2.05
C ALA A 39 28.55 -3.23 -0.66
N LEU A 40 27.36 -3.77 -0.39
CA LEU A 40 27.07 -4.46 0.87
C LEU A 40 27.13 -5.97 0.67
N TYR A 41 28.11 -6.62 1.32
CA TYR A 41 28.36 -8.04 1.21
C TYR A 41 27.85 -8.77 2.47
N PRO A 42 26.85 -9.67 2.37
CA PRO A 42 26.32 -10.37 3.53
C PRO A 42 27.22 -11.52 3.99
N THR A 43 27.37 -11.62 5.31
CA THR A 43 28.11 -12.69 5.99
C THR A 43 27.27 -13.38 7.06
N ASP A 44 27.49 -14.68 7.30
CA ASP A 44 26.80 -15.43 8.35
C ASP A 44 27.39 -15.19 9.76
N SER A 45 28.62 -14.67 9.86
CA SER A 45 29.29 -14.54 11.15
C SER A 45 28.90 -13.25 11.87
N LEU A 46 28.14 -13.41 12.95
CA LEU A 46 28.21 -12.49 14.08
C LEU A 46 29.65 -12.57 14.60
N ASN A 47 30.42 -11.50 14.47
CA ASN A 47 31.84 -11.49 14.83
C ASN A 47 32.05 -11.45 16.36
N ILE A 48 31.14 -12.06 17.12
CA ILE A 48 30.94 -11.99 18.57
C ILE A 48 30.27 -13.31 19.04
N PRO A 49 30.66 -13.89 20.19
CA PRO A 49 30.17 -15.17 20.69
C PRO A 49 28.81 -15.01 21.41
N LEU A 50 27.84 -14.41 20.74
CA LEU A 50 26.46 -14.28 21.22
C LEU A 50 25.52 -15.06 20.29
N SER A 51 24.43 -15.59 20.83
CA SER A 51 23.35 -16.12 20.01
C SER A 51 22.64 -15.00 19.24
N VAL A 52 21.88 -15.34 18.21
CA VAL A 52 21.10 -14.36 17.42
C VAL A 52 20.11 -13.61 18.31
N GLU A 53 19.50 -14.30 19.27
CA GLU A 53 18.53 -13.79 20.25
C GLU A 53 19.17 -12.83 21.26
N GLN A 54 20.43 -13.06 21.62
CA GLN A 54 21.19 -12.14 22.46
C GLN A 54 21.71 -10.95 21.66
N TYR A 55 22.00 -11.13 20.37
CA TYR A 55 22.59 -10.09 19.54
C TYR A 55 21.58 -9.04 19.08
N TYR A 56 20.40 -9.48 18.65
CA TYR A 56 19.36 -8.63 18.08
C TYR A 56 18.17 -8.46 19.03
N ARG A 57 17.53 -7.28 18.97
CA ARG A 57 16.31 -7.04 19.73
C ARG A 57 15.20 -8.01 19.30
N LEU A 58 14.35 -8.37 20.26
CA LEU A 58 13.23 -9.31 20.08
C LEU A 58 12.39 -8.99 18.84
N SER A 59 12.10 -7.70 18.63
CA SER A 59 11.33 -7.20 17.49
C SER A 59 11.98 -7.49 16.14
N PHE A 60 13.31 -7.58 16.06
CA PHE A 60 14.05 -7.82 14.83
C PHE A 60 14.35 -9.30 14.55
N LEU A 61 14.17 -10.20 15.53
CA LEU A 61 14.51 -11.61 15.40
C LEU A 61 13.85 -12.34 14.22
N PRO A 62 12.56 -12.11 13.86
CA PRO A 62 11.96 -12.78 12.70
C PRO A 62 12.71 -12.48 11.41
N ILE A 63 13.17 -11.23 11.25
CA ILE A 63 13.91 -10.79 10.06
C ILE A 63 15.33 -11.33 10.10
N ALA A 64 15.98 -11.27 11.26
CA ALA A 64 17.32 -11.83 11.42
C ALA A 64 17.36 -13.32 11.06
N SER A 65 16.39 -14.10 11.58
CA SER A 65 16.24 -15.52 11.26
C SER A 65 15.98 -15.77 9.77
N SER A 66 15.13 -14.95 9.13
CA SER A 66 14.86 -15.06 7.70
C SER A 66 16.09 -14.72 6.85
N ALA A 67 16.83 -13.66 7.18
CA ALA A 67 18.05 -13.26 6.49
C ALA A 67 19.13 -14.35 6.59
N ILE A 68 19.30 -14.94 7.78
CA ILE A 68 20.20 -16.07 8.00
C ILE A 68 19.75 -17.31 7.21
N ALA A 69 18.46 -17.65 7.21
CA ALA A 69 17.95 -18.78 6.44
C ALA A 69 18.17 -18.60 4.93
N ASN A 70 17.93 -17.40 4.41
CA ASN A 70 18.16 -17.05 3.01
C ASN A 70 19.65 -17.16 2.66
N LEU A 71 20.54 -16.65 3.52
CA LEU A 71 21.98 -16.74 3.29
C LEU A 71 22.47 -18.20 3.31
N ASN A 72 21.93 -19.02 4.22
CA ASN A 72 22.21 -20.47 4.27
C ASN A 72 21.73 -21.20 3.01
N SER A 73 20.58 -20.83 2.44
CA SER A 73 20.11 -21.41 1.16
C SER A 73 21.00 -21.05 -0.03
N GLN A 74 21.85 -20.02 0.10
CA GLN A 74 22.88 -19.63 -0.88
C GLN A 74 24.23 -20.35 -0.65
N GLY A 75 24.30 -21.28 0.31
CA GLY A 75 25.37 -22.28 0.42
C GLY A 75 26.43 -22.04 1.49
N ILE A 76 26.28 -21.13 2.45
CA ILE A 76 27.40 -20.70 3.33
C ILE A 76 27.68 -21.64 4.54
N LEU A 77 26.87 -22.68 4.79
CA LEU A 77 27.17 -23.72 5.80
C LEU A 77 26.95 -25.17 5.30
N LEU A 78 28.05 -25.87 5.05
CA LEU A 78 28.18 -27.27 5.46
C LEU A 78 29.34 -27.35 6.46
N GLN A 79 29.02 -27.49 7.75
CA GLN A 79 29.88 -28.33 8.59
C GLN A 79 30.01 -29.68 7.87
N PRO A 80 31.18 -30.35 7.90
CA PRO A 80 31.31 -31.65 7.27
C PRO A 80 30.32 -32.60 7.95
N LYS A 81 29.16 -32.83 7.31
CA LYS A 81 28.32 -33.97 7.63
C LYS A 81 29.17 -35.18 7.27
N GLN A 82 29.75 -35.83 8.27
CA GLN A 82 30.21 -37.20 8.15
C GLN A 82 28.99 -38.05 7.81
N ILE A 83 28.74 -38.24 6.52
CA ILE A 83 27.83 -39.27 6.03
C ILE A 83 28.71 -40.50 5.81
N SER A 84 28.80 -41.35 6.84
CA SER A 84 29.23 -42.72 6.65
C SER A 84 28.02 -43.51 6.15
N LEU A 85 28.05 -43.94 4.90
CA LEU A 85 27.13 -44.92 4.35
C LEU A 85 27.95 -46.09 3.78
N LEU A 86 28.18 -47.06 4.67
CA LEU A 86 28.65 -48.45 4.48
C LEU A 86 30.16 -48.72 4.30
N PRO A 87 30.62 -49.92 4.76
CA PRO A 87 32.02 -50.22 5.04
C PRO A 87 32.78 -50.73 3.80
N ASP A 88 34.09 -50.43 3.80
CA ASP A 88 35.13 -51.03 2.96
C ASP A 88 35.03 -50.83 1.44
N LYS A 89 35.66 -49.75 0.95
CA LYS A 89 36.77 -49.78 -0.04
C LYS A 89 37.20 -48.37 -0.44
N GLU A 90 38.52 -48.18 -0.53
CA GLU A 90 39.21 -46.96 -0.95
C GLU A 90 38.65 -46.39 -2.26
N GLN A 91 38.17 -45.15 -2.25
CA GLN A 91 38.04 -44.33 -3.45
C GLN A 91 38.47 -42.89 -3.18
N LEU A 92 39.30 -42.40 -4.11
CA LEU A 92 39.89 -41.07 -4.16
C LEU A 92 38.82 -39.98 -4.05
N GLN A 93 38.93 -39.16 -3.00
CA GLN A 93 38.16 -37.93 -2.85
C GLN A 93 38.69 -36.87 -3.83
N LEU A 94 37.91 -36.58 -4.87
CA LEU A 94 38.04 -35.33 -5.62
C LEU A 94 37.05 -34.31 -5.01
N PRO A 95 37.50 -33.15 -4.52
CA PRO A 95 36.61 -32.15 -3.97
C PRO A 95 35.75 -31.57 -5.10
N LEU A 96 34.43 -31.75 -5.00
CA LEU A 96 33.47 -31.06 -5.83
C LEU A 96 33.49 -29.57 -5.41
N LEU A 97 34.27 -28.75 -6.12
CA LEU A 97 34.29 -27.28 -5.96
C LEU A 97 32.98 -26.72 -6.54
N THR A 98 31.91 -26.72 -5.76
CA THR A 98 30.78 -25.84 -6.02
C THR A 98 31.21 -24.42 -5.65
N SER A 99 31.30 -23.50 -6.62
CA SER A 99 31.59 -22.10 -6.31
C SER A 99 30.37 -21.50 -5.59
N GLU A 100 30.44 -21.41 -4.27
CA GLU A 100 29.44 -20.71 -3.48
C GLU A 100 29.52 -19.21 -3.81
N THR A 101 28.39 -18.61 -4.20
CA THR A 101 28.28 -17.20 -4.53
C THR A 101 27.20 -16.54 -3.69
N VAL A 102 27.43 -15.29 -3.30
CA VAL A 102 26.51 -14.46 -2.54
C VAL A 102 26.00 -13.34 -3.42
N SER A 103 24.69 -13.09 -3.37
CA SER A 103 24.04 -12.03 -4.15
C SER A 103 24.11 -10.69 -3.40
N ILE A 104 24.83 -9.71 -3.94
CA ILE A 104 24.84 -8.31 -3.50
C ILE A 104 23.70 -7.54 -4.17
N GLN A 105 22.85 -6.87 -3.39
CA GLN A 105 21.66 -6.17 -3.89
C GLN A 105 21.67 -4.66 -3.66
N ALA A 106 22.59 -4.17 -2.85
CA ALA A 106 22.65 -2.77 -2.44
C ALA A 106 24.10 -2.28 -2.30
N TRP A 107 24.26 -0.97 -2.37
CA TRP A 107 25.51 -0.27 -2.09
C TRP A 107 25.26 0.90 -1.16
N ALA A 108 26.32 1.35 -0.50
CA ALA A 108 26.25 2.38 0.51
C ALA A 108 27.36 3.42 0.36
N LYS A 109 27.05 4.64 0.82
CA LYS A 109 28.01 5.72 1.08
C LYS A 109 28.04 6.00 2.57
N CYS A 110 29.23 6.03 3.16
CA CYS A 110 29.39 6.40 4.56
C CYS A 110 29.25 7.92 4.71
N GLU A 111 28.23 8.37 5.44
CA GLU A 111 27.96 9.79 5.71
C GLU A 111 28.58 10.27 7.02
N LEU A 112 28.86 9.35 7.93
CA LEU A 112 29.61 9.57 9.16
C LEU A 112 30.05 8.22 9.73
N CYS A 113 31.17 8.18 10.44
CA CYS A 113 31.49 7.08 11.34
C CYS A 113 31.90 7.68 12.69
N GLN A 114 31.22 7.27 13.76
CA GLN A 114 31.52 7.71 15.11
C GLN A 114 32.23 6.59 15.88
N ILE A 115 33.02 6.98 16.88
CA ILE A 115 33.67 6.06 17.81
C ILE A 115 32.94 6.18 19.14
N ILE A 116 32.33 5.08 19.58
CA ILE A 116 31.65 4.99 20.86
C ILE A 116 32.48 4.11 21.78
N ASN A 117 32.91 4.69 22.89
CA ASN A 117 33.79 4.05 23.86
C ASN A 117 33.30 4.15 25.32
N ASN A 118 32.12 4.75 25.54
CA ASN A 118 31.51 4.85 26.86
C ASN A 118 30.30 3.92 26.97
N ALA A 119 30.14 3.29 28.13
CA ALA A 119 29.06 2.35 28.39
C ALA A 119 27.70 3.03 28.64
N GLU A 120 27.71 4.29 29.10
CA GLU A 120 26.49 5.05 29.46
C GLU A 120 25.57 5.29 28.26
N SER A 121 26.13 5.42 27.05
CA SER A 121 25.35 5.65 25.83
C SER A 121 24.72 4.38 25.25
N LEU A 122 25.10 3.17 25.72
CA LEU A 122 24.72 1.91 25.07
C LEU A 122 23.24 1.56 25.24
N THR A 123 22.64 1.91 26.38
CA THR A 123 21.21 1.69 26.62
C THR A 123 20.36 2.45 25.60
N THR A 124 20.65 3.73 25.41
CA THR A 124 19.94 4.57 24.44
C THR A 124 20.29 4.16 23.00
N LEU A 125 21.55 3.82 22.72
CA LEU A 125 21.91 3.33 21.39
C LEU A 125 21.17 2.03 21.03
N SER A 126 20.99 1.12 21.99
CA SER A 126 20.21 -0.10 21.79
C SER A 126 18.74 0.21 21.47
N SER A 127 18.13 1.19 22.13
CA SER A 127 16.74 1.56 21.83
C SER A 127 16.57 2.18 20.43
N LEU A 128 17.62 2.79 19.88
CA LEU A 128 17.64 3.43 18.56
C LEU A 128 18.12 2.51 17.41
N THR A 129 18.55 1.30 17.73
CA THR A 129 19.14 0.37 16.75
C THR A 129 18.54 -1.03 16.87
N ILE A 130 18.98 -1.93 15.98
CA ILE A 130 18.54 -3.33 15.97
C ILE A 130 19.25 -4.20 17.02
N TRP A 131 20.34 -3.71 17.61
CA TRP A 131 21.19 -4.48 18.52
C TRP A 131 20.73 -4.34 19.96
N THR A 132 20.88 -5.41 20.75
CA THR A 132 20.62 -5.34 22.20
C THR A 132 21.73 -4.58 22.92
N GLN A 133 21.45 -4.13 24.14
CA GLN A 133 22.46 -3.54 25.00
C GLN A 133 23.59 -4.54 25.32
N GLU A 134 23.24 -5.81 25.55
CA GLU A 134 24.20 -6.91 25.77
C GLU A 134 25.16 -7.06 24.59
N ALA A 135 24.63 -7.02 23.36
CA ALA A 135 25.43 -7.09 22.15
C ALA A 135 26.42 -5.93 22.06
N LEU A 136 25.96 -4.71 22.26
CA LEU A 136 26.80 -3.52 22.20
C LEU A 136 27.89 -3.54 23.30
N GLN A 137 27.55 -3.99 24.50
CA GLN A 137 28.51 -4.17 25.59
C GLN A 137 29.61 -5.18 25.23
N GLU A 138 29.24 -6.31 24.64
CA GLU A 138 30.20 -7.32 24.22
C GLU A 138 31.08 -6.81 23.05
N VAL A 139 30.52 -6.07 22.08
CA VAL A 139 31.31 -5.39 21.03
C VAL A 139 32.35 -4.47 21.67
N LEU A 140 31.93 -3.65 22.63
CA LEU A 140 32.79 -2.68 23.30
C LEU A 140 33.87 -3.39 24.12
N ALA A 141 33.54 -4.45 24.83
CA ALA A 141 34.49 -5.24 25.62
C ALA A 141 35.58 -5.87 24.75
N GLN A 142 35.21 -6.44 23.60
CA GLN A 142 36.15 -7.11 22.70
C GLN A 142 37.02 -6.15 21.90
N ARG A 143 36.46 -5.02 21.45
CA ARG A 143 37.13 -4.11 20.51
C ARG A 143 37.66 -2.83 21.16
N GLN A 144 37.32 -2.58 22.42
CA GLN A 144 37.51 -1.33 23.16
C GLN A 144 36.78 -0.11 22.59
N ASN A 145 36.32 -0.19 21.35
CA ASN A 145 35.60 0.84 20.63
C ASN A 145 34.52 0.21 19.75
N ILE A 146 33.38 0.87 19.68
CA ILE A 146 32.36 0.61 18.67
C ILE A 146 32.53 1.64 17.56
N PHE A 147 32.77 1.17 16.34
CA PHE A 147 32.66 2.02 15.15
C PHE A 147 31.22 1.99 14.68
N LEU A 148 30.52 3.11 14.82
CA LEU A 148 29.13 3.25 14.40
C LEU A 148 29.09 4.04 13.10
N ALA A 149 28.92 3.34 11.97
CA ALA A 149 28.90 3.96 10.64
C ALA A 149 27.47 4.27 10.20
N TYR A 150 27.21 5.51 9.81
CA TYR A 150 25.94 5.97 9.25
C TYR A 150 26.00 5.88 7.73
N LEU A 151 25.20 4.98 7.18
CA LEU A 151 25.28 4.54 5.80
C LEU A 151 24.06 5.02 5.01
N ARG A 152 24.30 5.83 3.98
CA ARG A 152 23.30 6.18 2.97
C ARG A 152 23.19 5.03 1.97
N ILE A 153 22.03 4.37 1.92
CA ILE A 153 21.83 3.13 1.16
C ILE A 153 21.12 3.39 -0.16
N TYR A 154 21.55 2.67 -1.19
CA TYR A 154 21.01 2.71 -2.54
C TYR A 154 20.82 1.28 -3.05
N GLN A 155 19.71 1.03 -3.74
CA GLN A 155 19.46 -0.27 -4.36
C GLN A 155 20.24 -0.40 -5.67
N LEU A 156 20.82 -1.58 -5.92
CA LEU A 156 21.40 -1.88 -7.23
C LEU A 156 20.29 -2.23 -8.23
N PRO A 157 20.33 -1.73 -9.48
CA PRO A 157 19.36 -2.11 -10.51
C PRO A 157 19.33 -3.62 -10.81
N LYS A 158 20.47 -4.29 -10.62
CA LYS A 158 20.63 -5.73 -10.77
C LYS A 158 21.54 -6.25 -9.66
N ALA A 159 21.16 -7.37 -9.06
CA ALA A 159 22.00 -8.06 -8.10
C ALA A 159 23.30 -8.58 -8.74
N VAL A 160 24.36 -8.65 -7.95
CA VAL A 160 25.70 -9.05 -8.39
C VAL A 160 26.17 -10.22 -7.54
N ASP A 161 26.48 -11.34 -8.19
CA ASP A 161 26.99 -12.53 -7.52
C ASP A 161 28.50 -12.42 -7.30
N VAL A 162 28.94 -12.62 -6.06
CA VAL A 162 30.34 -12.56 -5.65
C VAL A 162 30.69 -13.85 -4.94
N SER A 163 31.86 -14.44 -5.24
CA SER A 163 32.32 -15.67 -4.61
C SER A 163 32.45 -15.51 -3.10
N VAL A 164 32.11 -16.57 -2.36
CA VAL A 164 32.19 -16.57 -0.90
C VAL A 164 33.64 -16.36 -0.45
N THR A 165 33.89 -15.27 0.26
CA THR A 165 35.16 -15.03 0.96
C THR A 165 34.92 -14.97 2.46
N ARG A 166 35.75 -15.67 3.24
CA ARG A 166 35.65 -15.72 4.70
C ARG A 166 36.57 -14.68 5.35
N ASN A 167 36.08 -14.07 6.43
CA ASN A 167 36.88 -13.31 7.40
C ASN A 167 37.63 -12.07 6.87
N SER A 168 37.12 -11.37 5.85
CA SER A 168 37.59 -10.03 5.50
C SER A 168 36.59 -8.96 5.95
N GLN A 169 37.05 -7.71 6.14
CA GLN A 169 36.13 -6.57 6.27
C GLN A 169 35.67 -6.06 4.91
N PHE A 170 36.54 -6.15 3.91
CA PHE A 170 36.21 -5.79 2.53
C PHE A 170 36.51 -6.96 1.59
N VAL A 171 35.68 -7.11 0.57
CA VAL A 171 35.88 -8.03 -0.55
C VAL A 171 36.07 -7.22 -1.83
N ALA A 172 37.03 -7.60 -2.66
CA ALA A 172 37.15 -7.03 -3.99
C ALA A 172 36.01 -7.55 -4.87
N LEU A 173 35.32 -6.65 -5.55
CA LEU A 173 34.31 -7.05 -6.53
C LEU A 173 35.00 -7.63 -7.77
N PRO A 174 34.44 -8.68 -8.41
CA PRO A 174 35.03 -9.28 -9.59
C PRO A 174 35.13 -8.27 -10.76
N GLN A 175 34.20 -7.32 -10.83
CA GLN A 175 34.25 -6.15 -11.70
C GLN A 175 33.76 -4.91 -10.95
N PRO A 176 34.33 -3.72 -11.20
CA PRO A 176 33.82 -2.49 -10.62
C PRO A 176 32.37 -2.22 -11.04
N LEU A 177 31.52 -1.81 -10.10
CA LEU A 177 30.13 -1.44 -10.34
C LEU A 177 30.05 0.06 -10.60
N THR A 178 29.45 0.44 -11.73
CA THR A 178 29.10 1.84 -12.00
C THR A 178 27.73 2.12 -11.42
N VAL A 179 27.68 3.00 -10.43
CA VAL A 179 26.45 3.36 -9.71
C VAL A 179 26.11 4.84 -9.83
N LEU A 180 24.85 5.17 -9.56
CA LEU A 180 24.31 6.52 -9.50
C LEU A 180 23.80 6.79 -8.10
N GLU A 181 24.08 7.98 -7.56
CA GLU A 181 23.47 8.50 -6.31
C GLU A 181 21.99 8.93 -6.55
N ALA A 182 21.28 8.22 -7.41
CA ALA A 182 19.87 8.44 -7.73
C ALA A 182 19.02 7.43 -6.94
N ASN A 183 17.88 7.88 -6.40
CA ASN A 183 16.92 7.05 -5.67
C ASN A 183 17.50 6.35 -4.42
N PRO A 184 17.96 7.11 -3.41
CA PRO A 184 18.32 6.54 -2.12
C PRO A 184 17.10 5.85 -1.48
N LEU A 185 17.34 4.80 -0.69
CA LEU A 185 16.26 4.05 -0.03
C LEU A 185 15.45 4.91 0.94
N LEU A 186 16.10 5.84 1.63
CA LEU A 186 15.45 6.85 2.47
C LEU A 186 15.54 8.23 1.78
N SER A 187 14.58 9.13 1.99
CA SER A 187 14.72 10.50 1.47
C SER A 187 15.82 11.25 2.22
N ASP A 188 16.27 12.39 1.68
CA ASP A 188 17.30 13.20 2.35
C ASP A 188 16.81 13.69 3.72
N ARG A 189 15.54 14.10 3.81
CA ARG A 189 14.91 14.53 5.06
C ARG A 189 14.88 13.42 6.11
N ILE A 190 14.39 12.23 5.75
CA ILE A 190 14.26 11.10 6.70
C ILE A 190 15.63 10.63 7.18
N PHE A 191 16.61 10.56 6.28
CA PHE A 191 17.97 10.18 6.66
C PHE A 191 18.65 11.23 7.54
N ALA A 192 18.52 12.52 7.21
CA ALA A 192 19.05 13.59 8.05
C ALA A 192 18.43 13.57 9.45
N GLN A 193 17.12 13.33 9.55
CA GLN A 193 16.42 13.19 10.83
C GLN A 193 16.94 12.00 11.64
N ARG A 194 17.07 10.82 11.02
CA ARG A 194 17.59 9.60 11.69
C ARG A 194 19.05 9.74 12.09
N LYS A 195 19.86 10.37 11.25
CA LYS A 195 21.26 10.69 11.55
C LYS A 195 21.33 11.60 12.77
N HIS A 196 20.54 12.68 12.80
CA HIS A 196 20.48 13.58 13.95
C HIS A 196 20.04 12.86 15.23
N GLN A 197 19.05 11.98 15.16
CA GLN A 197 18.58 11.18 16.30
C GLN A 197 19.68 10.28 16.88
N LEU A 198 20.43 9.57 16.03
CA LEU A 198 21.54 8.75 16.47
C LEU A 198 22.70 9.58 17.03
N GLU A 199 23.01 10.73 16.42
CA GLU A 199 24.06 11.64 16.92
C GLU A 199 23.73 12.25 18.27
N THR A 200 22.46 12.55 18.51
CA THR A 200 21.96 13.21 19.73
C THR A 200 21.37 12.25 20.75
N LEU A 201 21.30 10.95 20.42
CA LEU A 201 20.66 9.89 21.19
C LEU A 201 19.19 10.21 21.54
N GLN A 202 18.46 10.85 20.63
CA GLN A 202 17.03 11.15 20.79
C GLN A 202 16.16 9.97 20.30
N PRO A 203 15.06 9.66 21.01
CA PRO A 203 14.12 8.62 20.59
C PRO A 203 13.52 8.91 19.20
N PRO A 204 13.14 7.89 18.43
CA PRO A 204 12.38 8.08 17.20
C PRO A 204 11.03 8.76 17.52
N PRO A 205 10.38 9.40 16.53
CA PRO A 205 9.15 10.14 16.79
C PRO A 205 7.95 9.23 17.13
N HIS A 206 8.01 7.98 16.67
CA HIS A 206 6.93 6.99 16.81
C HIS A 206 7.50 5.58 17.15
N PRO A 207 8.13 5.41 18.33
CA PRO A 207 8.76 4.14 18.70
C PRO A 207 7.78 2.96 18.70
N GLU A 208 6.51 3.21 19.06
CA GLU A 208 5.46 2.19 19.09
C GLU A 208 5.12 1.67 17.69
N LEU A 209 5.21 2.52 16.65
CA LEU A 209 4.98 2.11 15.28
C LEU A 209 6.14 1.28 14.73
N GLU A 210 7.38 1.61 15.10
CA GLU A 210 8.55 0.79 14.75
C GLU A 210 8.47 -0.60 15.39
N GLU A 211 7.99 -0.68 16.65
CA GLU A 211 7.75 -1.95 17.34
C GLU A 211 6.60 -2.75 16.71
N LEU A 212 5.46 -2.10 16.43
CA LEU A 212 4.31 -2.75 15.78
C LEU A 212 4.69 -3.30 14.41
N GLN A 213 5.37 -2.52 13.59
CA GLN A 213 5.82 -2.95 12.26
C GLN A 213 6.76 -4.16 12.36
N SER A 214 7.58 -4.21 13.39
CA SER A 214 8.46 -5.35 13.66
C SER A 214 7.69 -6.61 14.06
N ALA A 215 6.67 -6.48 14.92
CA ALA A 215 5.78 -7.59 15.27
C ALA A 215 5.01 -8.12 14.04
N LEU A 216 4.56 -7.21 13.16
CA LEU A 216 3.83 -7.54 11.94
C LEU A 216 4.68 -8.31 10.91
N ALA A 217 5.99 -8.12 10.88
CA ALA A 217 6.87 -8.77 9.89
C ALA A 217 6.73 -10.31 9.89
N SER A 218 6.51 -10.91 11.07
CA SER A 218 6.27 -12.36 11.19
C SER A 218 4.91 -12.79 10.62
N LEU A 219 3.87 -11.98 10.83
CA LEU A 219 2.50 -12.23 10.37
C LEU A 219 2.34 -11.93 8.87
N ALA A 220 3.07 -10.95 8.34
CA ALA A 220 3.03 -10.54 6.94
C ALA A 220 3.46 -11.64 5.95
N ILE A 221 4.17 -12.67 6.44
CA ILE A 221 4.55 -13.84 5.64
C ILE A 221 3.32 -14.64 5.21
N THR A 222 2.32 -14.77 6.08
CA THR A 222 1.16 -15.65 5.87
C THR A 222 -0.17 -14.90 5.79
N ASN A 223 -0.21 -13.63 6.19
CA ASN A 223 -1.43 -12.82 6.23
C ASN A 223 -1.30 -11.57 5.35
N SER A 224 -2.15 -11.48 4.32
CA SER A 224 -2.16 -10.38 3.35
C SER A 224 -2.54 -9.03 3.97
N ALA A 225 -3.44 -9.00 4.96
CA ALA A 225 -3.82 -7.79 5.67
C ALA A 225 -2.69 -7.29 6.57
N ALA A 226 -2.01 -8.21 7.28
CA ALA A 226 -0.84 -7.86 8.07
C ALA A 226 0.30 -7.32 7.20
N LYS A 227 0.51 -7.90 6.01
CA LYS A 227 1.47 -7.41 5.02
C LYS A 227 1.13 -6.01 4.52
N GLN A 228 -0.15 -5.74 4.26
CA GLN A 228 -0.58 -4.40 3.84
C GLN A 228 -0.33 -3.37 4.94
N LEU A 229 -0.73 -3.67 6.19
CA LEU A 229 -0.49 -2.79 7.32
C LEU A 229 1.01 -2.56 7.59
N GLU A 230 1.83 -3.60 7.48
CA GLU A 230 3.28 -3.49 7.62
C GLU A 230 3.87 -2.52 6.58
N GLU A 231 3.47 -2.64 5.32
CA GLU A 231 3.92 -1.74 4.25
C GLU A 231 3.41 -0.31 4.46
N ASP A 232 2.16 -0.13 4.89
CA ASP A 232 1.59 1.19 5.20
C ASP A 232 2.37 1.88 6.33
N ILE A 233 2.77 1.15 7.37
CA ILE A 233 3.61 1.68 8.45
C ILE A 233 5.00 2.03 7.93
N LYS A 234 5.63 1.21 7.06
CA LYS A 234 6.92 1.55 6.44
C LYS A 234 6.84 2.83 5.62
N VAL A 235 5.76 3.03 4.85
CA VAL A 235 5.54 4.26 4.08
C VAL A 235 5.37 5.44 5.02
N PHE A 236 4.55 5.31 6.07
CA PHE A 236 4.33 6.35 7.07
C PHE A 236 5.63 6.77 7.78
N LEU A 237 6.46 5.80 8.16
CA LEU A 237 7.76 6.03 8.80
C LEU A 237 8.84 6.53 7.81
N GLY A 238 8.52 6.60 6.51
CA GLY A 238 9.43 7.02 5.45
C GLY A 238 10.52 6.00 5.11
N TRP A 239 10.32 4.73 5.47
CA TRP A 239 11.26 3.61 5.25
C TRP A 239 11.19 3.03 3.85
N SER A 240 10.06 3.21 3.17
CA SER A 240 9.88 2.76 1.80
C SER A 240 9.29 3.87 0.93
N HIS A 241 9.96 4.13 -0.19
CA HIS A 241 9.44 4.95 -1.29
C HIS A 241 8.79 4.09 -2.36
N LYS A 242 8.12 2.99 -1.98
CA LYS A 242 7.28 2.36 -2.99
C LYS A 242 6.33 3.46 -3.45
N SER A 243 6.56 3.92 -4.69
CA SER A 243 5.48 4.13 -5.62
C SER A 243 4.54 3.01 -5.26
N LEU A 244 3.39 3.36 -4.69
CA LEU A 244 2.24 2.49 -4.71
C LEU A 244 2.04 2.23 -6.19
N ILE A 245 2.82 1.31 -6.75
CA ILE A 245 2.58 0.68 -8.03
C ILE A 245 1.23 0.11 -7.74
N LEU A 246 0.24 0.80 -8.27
CA LEU A 246 -1.15 0.43 -8.28
C LEU A 246 -1.12 -1.05 -8.57
N LYS A 247 -1.25 -1.88 -7.53
CA LYS A 247 -1.57 -3.28 -7.77
C LYS A 247 -2.83 -3.16 -8.59
N VAL A 248 -2.79 -3.69 -9.80
CA VAL A 248 -4.00 -3.86 -10.60
C VAL A 248 -5.00 -4.46 -9.63
N ASP A 249 -6.00 -3.65 -9.28
CA ASP A 249 -6.97 -4.01 -8.28
C ASP A 249 -7.50 -5.38 -8.68
N PRO A 250 -7.41 -6.42 -7.84
CA PRO A 250 -7.95 -7.73 -8.19
C PRO A 250 -9.43 -7.65 -8.59
N ASP A 251 -10.13 -6.57 -8.19
CA ASP A 251 -11.50 -6.30 -8.58
C ASP A 251 -11.65 -5.72 -10.00
N LEU A 252 -10.63 -5.11 -10.61
CA LEU A 252 -10.73 -4.51 -11.95
C LEU A 252 -11.18 -5.50 -13.03
N ALA A 253 -10.80 -6.79 -12.91
CA ALA A 253 -11.15 -7.81 -13.89
C ALA A 253 -12.66 -7.99 -14.02
N TRP A 254 -13.36 -8.29 -12.91
CA TRP A 254 -14.81 -8.50 -12.94
C TRP A 254 -15.60 -7.20 -13.11
N ILE A 255 -15.05 -6.06 -12.67
CA ILE A 255 -15.71 -4.76 -12.87
C ILE A 255 -15.84 -4.45 -14.37
N ASN A 256 -14.85 -4.81 -15.18
CA ASN A 256 -14.93 -4.63 -16.62
C ASN A 256 -15.97 -5.55 -17.30
N GLU A 257 -16.32 -6.67 -16.67
CA GLU A 257 -17.33 -7.61 -17.18
C GLU A 257 -18.77 -7.09 -16.99
N ILE A 258 -19.01 -6.14 -16.07
CA ILE A 258 -20.36 -5.59 -15.79
C ILE A 258 -21.00 -5.08 -17.08
N GLY A 259 -20.23 -4.30 -17.83
CA GLY A 259 -20.71 -3.73 -19.06
C GLY A 259 -20.94 -4.75 -20.16
N GLU A 260 -19.96 -5.64 -20.36
CA GLU A 260 -20.00 -6.70 -21.36
C GLU A 260 -21.21 -7.64 -21.18
N LEU A 261 -21.55 -7.96 -19.92
CA LEU A 261 -22.70 -8.82 -19.62
C LEU A 261 -24.05 -8.11 -19.81
N GLY A 262 -24.10 -6.79 -19.65
CA GLY A 262 -25.33 -6.00 -19.77
C GLY A 262 -25.68 -5.59 -21.20
N ASP A 263 -24.69 -5.09 -21.95
CA ASP A 263 -24.86 -4.63 -23.33
C ASP A 263 -24.27 -5.62 -24.35
N ARG A 264 -25.15 -6.45 -24.92
CA ARG A 264 -24.80 -7.49 -25.89
C ARG A 264 -25.03 -7.03 -27.33
N SER A 265 -24.92 -5.72 -27.61
CA SER A 265 -25.16 -5.15 -28.94
C SER A 265 -24.17 -5.64 -30.01
N ILE A 266 -22.93 -5.95 -29.61
CA ILE A 266 -21.81 -6.33 -30.50
C ILE A 266 -21.65 -7.85 -30.66
N GLU A 267 -22.38 -8.68 -29.89
CA GLU A 267 -22.22 -10.13 -30.00
C GLU A 267 -22.67 -10.67 -31.37
N LEU A 268 -21.69 -11.15 -32.13
CA LEU A 268 -21.84 -12.07 -33.24
C LEU A 268 -22.16 -13.45 -32.66
N GLU A 269 -23.44 -13.82 -32.63
CA GLU A 269 -23.90 -15.21 -32.44
C GLU A 269 -23.20 -15.99 -31.31
N ASP A 270 -23.17 -15.46 -30.09
CA ASP A 270 -22.55 -16.20 -28.99
C ASP A 270 -23.43 -17.40 -28.55
N LYS A 271 -22.79 -18.53 -28.22
CA LYS A 271 -23.44 -19.85 -27.99
C LYS A 271 -24.27 -19.94 -26.69
N LYS A 272 -24.36 -18.86 -25.90
CA LYS A 272 -25.11 -18.84 -24.63
C LYS A 272 -26.59 -18.56 -24.87
N SER A 273 -27.47 -19.32 -24.22
CA SER A 273 -28.91 -19.04 -24.24
C SER A 273 -29.21 -17.69 -23.58
N ASN A 274 -30.27 -17.01 -24.02
CA ASN A 274 -30.73 -15.75 -23.41
C ASN A 274 -30.97 -15.88 -21.90
N TYR A 275 -31.36 -17.08 -21.45
CA TYR A 275 -31.53 -17.39 -20.04
C TYR A 275 -30.21 -17.30 -19.26
N GLN A 276 -29.15 -17.95 -19.75
CA GLN A 276 -27.84 -17.93 -19.08
C GLN A 276 -27.27 -16.51 -19.02
N ALA A 277 -27.41 -15.74 -20.10
CA ALA A 277 -26.93 -14.37 -20.13
C ALA A 277 -27.67 -13.44 -19.14
N GLY A 278 -28.99 -13.61 -19.00
CA GLY A 278 -29.76 -12.89 -17.99
C GLY A 278 -29.27 -13.22 -16.57
N THR A 279 -29.09 -14.51 -16.26
CA THR A 279 -28.57 -14.95 -14.97
C THR A 279 -27.15 -14.45 -14.69
N ASP A 280 -26.25 -14.47 -15.67
CA ASP A 280 -24.89 -13.95 -15.52
C ASP A 280 -24.92 -12.45 -15.18
N PHE A 281 -25.80 -11.68 -15.83
CA PHE A 281 -25.95 -10.24 -15.58
C PHE A 281 -26.62 -9.90 -14.25
N GLU A 282 -27.63 -10.66 -13.82
CA GLU A 282 -28.22 -10.54 -12.48
C GLU A 282 -27.17 -10.77 -11.40
N ASN A 283 -26.31 -11.79 -11.57
CA ASN A 283 -25.25 -12.11 -10.61
C ASN A 283 -24.18 -11.02 -10.54
N ILE A 284 -23.74 -10.47 -11.67
CA ILE A 284 -22.74 -9.39 -11.65
C ILE A 284 -23.33 -8.09 -11.07
N THR A 285 -24.61 -7.84 -11.28
CA THR A 285 -25.31 -6.68 -10.70
C THR A 285 -25.48 -6.84 -9.19
N ARG A 286 -25.80 -8.04 -8.70
CA ARG A 286 -25.78 -8.36 -7.25
C ARG A 286 -24.45 -8.01 -6.64
N ARG A 287 -23.37 -8.57 -7.19
CA ARG A 287 -22.00 -8.32 -6.75
C ARG A 287 -21.66 -6.83 -6.77
N SER A 288 -22.09 -6.12 -7.81
CA SER A 288 -21.88 -4.68 -7.95
C SER A 288 -22.54 -3.88 -6.83
N LEU A 289 -23.81 -4.17 -6.52
CA LEU A 289 -24.55 -3.45 -5.47
C LEU A 289 -24.00 -3.77 -4.07
N GLU A 290 -23.66 -5.04 -3.80
CA GLU A 290 -22.95 -5.42 -2.57
C GLU A 290 -21.62 -4.69 -2.43
N PHE A 291 -20.83 -4.67 -3.50
CA PHE A 291 -19.55 -3.97 -3.54
C PHE A 291 -19.74 -2.47 -3.27
N LEU A 292 -20.75 -1.83 -3.86
CA LEU A 292 -21.09 -0.42 -3.60
C LEU A 292 -21.48 -0.15 -2.14
N GLY A 293 -21.93 -1.18 -1.40
CA GLY A 293 -22.23 -1.11 0.03
C GLY A 293 -23.71 -1.32 0.35
N PHE A 294 -24.52 -1.78 -0.60
CA PHE A 294 -25.88 -2.21 -0.32
C PHE A 294 -25.90 -3.56 0.38
N LYS A 295 -26.89 -3.77 1.26
CA LYS A 295 -27.22 -5.10 1.77
C LYS A 295 -28.20 -5.77 0.80
N VAL A 296 -27.70 -6.62 -0.08
CA VAL A 296 -28.55 -7.40 -0.99
C VAL A 296 -29.13 -8.59 -0.26
N GLU A 297 -30.45 -8.80 -0.38
CA GLU A 297 -31.14 -9.88 0.29
C GLU A 297 -31.11 -11.17 -0.54
N GLU A 298 -30.60 -12.24 0.05
CA GLU A 298 -30.44 -13.54 -0.60
C GLU A 298 -31.75 -14.28 -0.86
N ALA A 299 -32.84 -13.85 -0.20
CA ALA A 299 -34.18 -14.41 -0.37
C ALA A 299 -34.78 -14.13 -1.76
N TYR A 300 -34.21 -13.17 -2.50
CA TYR A 300 -34.63 -12.78 -3.84
C TYR A 300 -33.49 -13.08 -4.78
N LYS A 301 -33.63 -14.17 -5.54
CA LYS A 301 -32.73 -14.57 -6.63
C LYS A 301 -33.66 -14.86 -7.80
N GLY A 302 -33.43 -14.22 -8.95
CA GLY A 302 -34.32 -14.25 -10.10
C GLY A 302 -34.67 -15.65 -10.60
N GLY A 303 -35.48 -15.68 -11.66
CA GLY A 303 -36.07 -16.90 -12.21
C GLY A 303 -37.53 -16.69 -12.57
N ALA A 304 -38.21 -17.72 -13.10
CA ALA A 304 -39.60 -17.60 -13.54
C ALA A 304 -40.53 -17.16 -12.38
N GLY A 305 -40.94 -15.89 -12.40
CA GLY A 305 -41.80 -15.28 -11.38
C GLY A 305 -41.09 -14.83 -10.09
N GLY A 306 -39.76 -14.84 -10.06
CA GLY A 306 -38.95 -14.34 -8.94
C GLY A 306 -38.58 -12.87 -9.14
N LEU A 307 -38.43 -12.12 -8.04
CA LEU A 307 -37.85 -10.78 -8.08
C LEU A 307 -36.32 -10.89 -8.25
N ASP A 308 -35.75 -10.19 -9.23
CA ASP A 308 -34.32 -10.27 -9.53
C ASP A 308 -33.47 -9.89 -8.32
N LEU A 309 -33.73 -8.71 -7.76
CA LEU A 309 -32.88 -8.09 -6.74
C LEU A 309 -33.67 -7.17 -5.80
N PHE A 310 -33.37 -7.29 -4.51
CA PHE A 310 -33.81 -6.36 -3.48
C PHE A 310 -32.67 -6.07 -2.51
N CYS A 311 -32.41 -4.79 -2.28
CA CYS A 311 -31.50 -4.31 -1.24
C CYS A 311 -32.31 -3.73 -0.09
N SER A 312 -32.02 -4.12 1.15
CA SER A 312 -32.73 -3.60 2.33
C SER A 312 -32.07 -2.36 2.94
N GLN A 313 -30.76 -2.19 2.74
CA GLN A 313 -29.94 -1.11 3.29
C GLN A 313 -28.94 -0.58 2.25
N PRO A 314 -28.49 0.68 2.36
CA PRO A 314 -28.83 1.67 3.41
C PRO A 314 -30.23 2.28 3.27
N TYR A 315 -30.87 2.09 2.13
CA TYR A 315 -32.29 2.33 1.91
C TYR A 315 -32.83 1.22 1.02
N PRO A 316 -34.16 0.98 1.05
CA PRO A 316 -34.74 -0.09 0.25
C PRO A 316 -34.67 0.25 -1.25
N LEU A 317 -34.10 -0.66 -2.03
CA LEU A 317 -33.93 -0.54 -3.48
C LEU A 317 -34.37 -1.85 -4.15
N VAL A 318 -35.30 -1.76 -5.08
CA VAL A 318 -35.80 -2.89 -5.87
C VAL A 318 -35.26 -2.75 -7.29
N CYS A 319 -34.61 -3.80 -7.79
CA CYS A 319 -33.99 -3.77 -9.10
C CYS A 319 -34.57 -4.84 -10.04
N GLU A 320 -34.66 -4.48 -11.31
CA GLU A 320 -34.91 -5.38 -12.44
C GLU A 320 -33.70 -5.32 -13.39
N CYS A 321 -33.18 -6.47 -13.80
CA CYS A 321 -31.99 -6.57 -14.65
C CYS A 321 -32.36 -7.10 -16.04
N LYS A 322 -31.93 -6.41 -17.09
CA LYS A 322 -32.13 -6.89 -18.47
C LYS A 322 -30.81 -6.87 -19.24
N ALA A 323 -30.30 -8.05 -19.57
CA ALA A 323 -29.19 -8.22 -20.51
C ALA A 323 -29.71 -8.28 -21.95
N GLY A 324 -29.00 -7.67 -22.90
CA GLY A 324 -29.32 -7.79 -24.33
C GLY A 324 -29.02 -6.52 -25.13
N LYS A 325 -29.82 -6.28 -26.17
CA LYS A 325 -29.69 -5.08 -27.05
C LYS A 325 -30.69 -3.97 -26.72
N LEU A 326 -31.78 -4.29 -26.04
CA LEU A 326 -32.88 -3.38 -25.73
C LEU A 326 -33.46 -3.74 -24.35
N ILE A 327 -33.97 -2.75 -23.62
CA ILE A 327 -34.82 -2.98 -22.45
C ILE A 327 -36.29 -3.12 -22.93
N PRO A 328 -36.93 -4.30 -22.79
CA PRO A 328 -38.27 -4.56 -23.32
C PRO A 328 -39.39 -3.68 -22.73
N SER A 329 -40.50 -3.52 -23.46
CA SER A 329 -41.64 -2.66 -23.08
C SER A 329 -42.31 -3.01 -21.76
N ARG A 330 -42.31 -4.29 -21.36
CA ARG A 330 -42.95 -4.77 -20.12
C ARG A 330 -42.06 -4.75 -18.88
N THR A 331 -40.81 -4.28 -18.99
CA THR A 331 -39.83 -4.35 -17.89
C THR A 331 -40.30 -3.63 -16.63
N VAL A 332 -40.90 -2.44 -16.78
CA VAL A 332 -41.43 -1.68 -15.63
C VAL A 332 -42.65 -2.39 -15.02
N GLU A 333 -43.54 -2.93 -15.86
CA GLU A 333 -44.72 -3.69 -15.40
C GLU A 333 -44.31 -4.94 -14.61
N GLU A 334 -43.27 -5.63 -15.08
CA GLU A 334 -42.69 -6.80 -14.42
C GLU A 334 -42.13 -6.44 -13.03
N LEU A 335 -41.31 -5.39 -12.94
CA LEU A 335 -40.77 -4.87 -11.69
C LEU A 335 -41.89 -4.51 -10.69
N LEU A 336 -42.93 -3.81 -11.14
CA LEU A 336 -44.08 -3.44 -10.30
C LEU A 336 -44.84 -4.67 -9.79
N LYS A 337 -45.10 -5.64 -10.68
CA LYS A 337 -45.83 -6.87 -10.34
C LYS A 337 -45.04 -7.71 -9.36
N LEU A 338 -43.79 -8.02 -9.67
CA LEU A 338 -42.96 -8.93 -8.88
C LEU A 338 -42.55 -8.27 -7.56
N GLY A 339 -42.13 -7.00 -7.59
CA GLY A 339 -41.82 -6.23 -6.38
C GLY A 339 -43.02 -6.14 -5.44
N GLY A 340 -44.20 -5.81 -5.97
CA GLY A 340 -45.43 -5.76 -5.17
C GLY A 340 -45.85 -7.11 -4.58
N MET A 341 -45.71 -8.21 -5.34
CA MET A 341 -46.03 -9.57 -4.87
C MET A 341 -45.08 -10.06 -3.78
N HIS A 342 -43.78 -9.83 -3.94
CA HIS A 342 -42.74 -10.42 -3.08
C HIS A 342 -42.40 -9.57 -1.84
N LEU A 343 -42.52 -8.25 -1.94
CA LEU A 343 -42.22 -7.33 -0.83
C LEU A 343 -43.48 -6.84 -0.12
N GLY A 344 -44.64 -6.96 -0.77
CA GLY A 344 -45.88 -6.35 -0.30
C GLY A 344 -45.93 -4.84 -0.57
N LYS A 345 -47.16 -4.31 -0.57
CA LYS A 345 -47.45 -2.92 -0.99
C LYS A 345 -46.62 -1.87 -0.26
N VAL A 346 -46.54 -1.94 1.06
CA VAL A 346 -45.89 -0.90 1.87
C VAL A 346 -44.39 -0.83 1.61
N GLN A 347 -43.71 -1.98 1.63
CA GLN A 347 -42.27 -2.06 1.38
C GLN A 347 -41.94 -1.62 -0.05
N PHE A 348 -42.70 -2.13 -1.04
CA PHE A 348 -42.46 -1.81 -2.44
C PHE A 348 -42.63 -0.31 -2.75
N LEU A 349 -43.70 0.32 -2.27
CA LEU A 349 -43.95 1.74 -2.51
C LEU A 349 -42.87 2.63 -1.89
N ASN A 350 -42.36 2.26 -0.71
CA ASN A 350 -41.30 3.00 -0.01
C ASN A 350 -39.89 2.72 -0.59
N SER A 351 -39.76 1.80 -1.53
CA SER A 351 -38.47 1.46 -2.15
C SER A 351 -38.17 2.35 -3.36
N ALA A 352 -36.89 2.71 -3.51
CA ALA A 352 -36.37 3.17 -4.79
C ALA A 352 -36.50 2.02 -5.81
N LYS A 353 -36.76 2.35 -7.08
CA LYS A 353 -37.03 1.39 -8.15
C LYS A 353 -36.05 1.64 -9.28
N LEU A 354 -35.30 0.62 -9.66
CA LEU A 354 -34.22 0.75 -10.63
C LEU A 354 -34.28 -0.36 -11.67
N VAL A 355 -34.14 0.02 -12.93
CA VAL A 355 -33.91 -0.91 -14.04
C VAL A 355 -32.48 -0.73 -14.51
N ILE A 356 -31.74 -1.83 -14.65
CA ILE A 356 -30.35 -1.84 -15.12
C ILE A 356 -30.31 -2.69 -16.39
N GLY A 357 -29.78 -2.14 -17.49
CA GLY A 357 -29.71 -2.88 -18.75
C GLY A 357 -28.85 -2.21 -19.82
N PRO A 358 -29.02 -2.51 -21.13
CA PRO A 358 -28.12 -2.03 -22.19
C PRO A 358 -28.23 -0.54 -22.55
N GLY A 359 -29.08 0.24 -21.87
CA GLY A 359 -29.22 1.69 -22.12
C GLY A 359 -30.12 2.08 -23.29
N HIS A 360 -30.80 1.12 -23.93
CA HIS A 360 -31.79 1.36 -24.99
C HIS A 360 -33.20 0.95 -24.53
N PRO A 361 -33.91 1.75 -23.72
CA PRO A 361 -35.29 1.46 -23.35
C PRO A 361 -36.27 1.76 -24.48
N SER A 362 -37.30 0.91 -24.59
CA SER A 362 -38.42 1.19 -25.50
C SER A 362 -39.18 2.45 -25.08
N SER A 363 -39.92 3.07 -26.01
CA SER A 363 -40.75 4.25 -25.73
C SER A 363 -41.77 3.99 -24.61
N ASP A 364 -42.35 2.79 -24.59
CA ASP A 364 -43.33 2.39 -23.58
C ASP A 364 -42.66 2.23 -22.21
N THR A 365 -41.46 1.65 -22.16
CA THR A 365 -40.64 1.54 -20.94
C THR A 365 -40.34 2.92 -20.37
N LEU A 366 -39.89 3.87 -21.20
CA LEU A 366 -39.60 5.25 -20.78
C LEU A 366 -40.82 6.00 -20.28
N LYS A 367 -41.99 5.76 -20.89
CA LYS A 367 -43.24 6.37 -20.45
C LYS A 367 -43.66 5.78 -19.10
N ALA A 368 -43.64 4.45 -18.97
CA ALA A 368 -43.98 3.76 -17.74
C ALA A 368 -43.02 4.14 -16.60
N SER A 369 -41.73 4.28 -16.87
CA SER A 369 -40.75 4.61 -15.85
C SER A 369 -40.96 6.01 -15.26
N LYS A 370 -41.41 6.98 -16.08
CA LYS A 370 -41.78 8.31 -15.59
C LYS A 370 -43.04 8.28 -14.73
N GLU A 371 -44.06 7.55 -15.17
CA GLU A 371 -45.34 7.42 -14.45
C GLU A 371 -45.19 6.74 -13.08
N TRP A 372 -44.33 5.72 -13.01
CA TRP A 372 -44.17 4.86 -11.83
C TRP A 372 -42.92 5.15 -11.00
N GLU A 373 -42.26 6.28 -11.25
CA GLU A 373 -41.07 6.72 -10.53
C GLU A 373 -39.95 5.65 -10.51
N VAL A 374 -39.70 5.06 -11.68
CA VAL A 374 -38.64 4.07 -11.89
C VAL A 374 -37.47 4.73 -12.60
N SER A 375 -36.28 4.59 -12.01
CA SER A 375 -35.02 4.98 -12.63
C SER A 375 -34.55 3.90 -13.60
N ILE A 376 -33.94 4.30 -14.71
CA ILE A 376 -33.32 3.41 -15.69
C ILE A 376 -31.88 3.84 -15.90
N ILE A 377 -30.95 2.88 -15.82
CA ILE A 377 -29.52 3.10 -16.09
C ILE A 377 -28.96 2.06 -17.04
N ASN A 378 -27.90 2.44 -17.75
CA ASN A 378 -27.06 1.53 -18.49
C ASN A 378 -26.15 0.74 -17.53
N ALA A 379 -25.89 -0.53 -17.85
CA ALA A 379 -24.83 -1.35 -17.24
C ALA A 379 -23.46 -0.63 -17.20
N MET A 380 -23.12 0.18 -18.20
CA MET A 380 -21.89 1.00 -18.20
C MET A 380 -21.89 2.03 -17.07
N THR A 381 -23.04 2.62 -16.76
CA THR A 381 -23.17 3.61 -15.70
C THR A 381 -22.97 2.96 -14.34
N LEU A 382 -23.53 1.76 -14.13
CA LEU A 382 -23.22 0.93 -12.96
C LEU A 382 -21.72 0.60 -12.89
N GLN A 383 -21.12 0.18 -14.01
CA GLN A 383 -19.69 -0.11 -14.09
C GLN A 383 -18.83 1.10 -13.67
N LYS A 384 -19.15 2.32 -14.15
CA LYS A 384 -18.42 3.53 -13.77
C LYS A 384 -18.49 3.79 -12.25
N LEU A 385 -19.66 3.65 -11.63
CA LEU A 385 -19.82 3.80 -10.18
C LEU A 385 -18.97 2.78 -9.40
N VAL A 386 -18.99 1.52 -9.84
CA VAL A 386 -18.22 0.44 -9.19
C VAL A 386 -16.71 0.68 -9.36
N LYS A 387 -16.26 1.11 -10.56
CA LYS A 387 -14.87 1.52 -10.81
C LYS A 387 -14.43 2.65 -9.88
N LEU A 388 -15.26 3.69 -9.74
CA LEU A 388 -14.97 4.82 -8.86
C LEU A 388 -14.78 4.37 -7.40
N LYS A 389 -15.64 3.47 -6.91
CA LYS A 389 -15.49 2.90 -5.56
C LYS A 389 -14.22 2.07 -5.38
N ALA A 390 -13.89 1.24 -6.36
CA ALA A 390 -12.71 0.39 -6.32
C ALA A 390 -11.43 1.23 -6.27
N GLN A 391 -11.39 2.28 -7.11
CA GLN A 391 -10.28 3.22 -7.16
C GLN A 391 -10.17 4.08 -5.90
N TYR A 392 -11.31 4.48 -5.33
CA TYR A 392 -11.38 5.34 -4.14
C TYR A 392 -12.34 4.73 -3.10
N PRO A 393 -11.84 3.82 -2.24
CA PRO A 393 -12.65 3.24 -1.18
C PRO A 393 -13.26 4.33 -0.29
N GLY A 394 -14.59 4.30 -0.16
CA GLY A 394 -15.35 5.29 0.61
C GLY A 394 -15.83 6.51 -0.18
N ALA A 395 -15.53 6.62 -1.48
CA ALA A 395 -15.96 7.75 -2.31
C ALA A 395 -17.47 7.79 -2.60
N ILE A 396 -18.16 6.65 -2.54
CA ILE A 396 -19.59 6.57 -2.83
C ILE A 396 -20.42 6.77 -1.57
N ASN A 397 -21.09 7.92 -1.48
CA ASN A 397 -22.16 8.18 -0.52
C ASN A 397 -23.51 7.71 -1.08
N LEU A 398 -23.98 6.55 -0.62
CA LEU A 398 -25.24 5.96 -1.09
C LEU A 398 -26.48 6.80 -0.73
N PHE A 399 -26.49 7.51 0.40
CA PHE A 399 -27.64 8.36 0.75
C PHE A 399 -27.78 9.53 -0.21
N GLU A 400 -26.67 10.16 -0.58
CA GLU A 400 -26.66 11.19 -1.61
C GLU A 400 -26.99 10.61 -2.99
N LEU A 401 -26.42 9.45 -3.35
CA LEU A 401 -26.71 8.77 -4.63
C LEU A 401 -28.22 8.55 -4.83
N LYS A 402 -28.97 8.31 -3.75
CA LYS A 402 -30.44 8.17 -3.80
C LYS A 402 -31.12 9.40 -4.40
N GLU A 403 -30.61 10.60 -4.17
CA GLU A 403 -31.19 11.85 -4.68
C GLU A 403 -31.06 11.97 -6.20
N TYR A 404 -30.13 11.22 -6.81
CA TYR A 404 -29.94 11.16 -8.26
C TYR A 404 -30.81 10.08 -8.93
N LEU A 405 -31.52 9.25 -8.15
CA LEU A 405 -32.44 8.23 -8.66
C LEU A 405 -33.79 8.84 -9.05
N GLU A 406 -33.77 9.67 -10.10
CA GLU A 406 -34.96 10.29 -10.67
C GLU A 406 -35.72 9.34 -11.62
N SER A 407 -36.96 9.69 -11.97
CA SER A 407 -37.77 8.87 -12.87
C SER A 407 -37.31 9.00 -14.33
N GLY A 408 -37.32 7.88 -15.06
CA GLY A 408 -36.82 7.84 -16.43
C GLY A 408 -35.37 7.35 -16.54
N GLN A 409 -34.76 7.58 -17.70
CA GLN A 409 -33.36 7.24 -17.93
C GLN A 409 -32.44 8.32 -17.38
N ILE A 410 -31.55 7.94 -16.46
CA ILE A 410 -30.81 8.88 -15.59
C ILE A 410 -29.29 8.75 -15.69
N ASP A 411 -28.76 8.15 -16.77
CA ASP A 411 -27.32 7.98 -16.97
C ASP A 411 -26.55 9.31 -16.79
N TYR A 412 -27.09 10.40 -17.33
CA TYR A 412 -26.48 11.74 -17.21
C TYR A 412 -26.45 12.26 -15.77
N ARG A 413 -27.46 11.94 -14.94
CA ARG A 413 -27.50 12.34 -13.52
C ARG A 413 -26.46 11.59 -12.72
N LEU A 414 -26.28 10.30 -12.99
CA LEU A 414 -25.24 9.52 -12.32
C LEU A 414 -23.84 9.93 -12.79
N ASP A 415 -23.68 10.31 -14.06
CA ASP A 415 -22.44 10.92 -14.55
C ASP A 415 -22.16 12.28 -13.86
N GLU A 416 -23.18 13.10 -13.58
CA GLU A 416 -23.03 14.32 -12.77
C GLU A 416 -22.54 14.01 -11.35
N TYR A 417 -23.12 13.00 -10.69
CA TYR A 417 -22.69 12.53 -9.37
C TYR A 417 -21.22 12.07 -9.39
N ILE A 418 -20.85 11.22 -10.35
CA ILE A 418 -19.48 10.72 -10.52
C ILE A 418 -18.50 11.88 -10.68
N GLN A 419 -18.79 12.82 -11.59
CA GLN A 419 -17.92 13.99 -11.83
C GLN A 419 -17.79 14.88 -10.60
N LYS A 420 -18.87 15.04 -9.82
CA LYS A 420 -18.84 15.77 -8.55
C LYS A 420 -17.87 15.09 -7.58
N THR A 421 -18.02 13.79 -7.37
CA THR A 421 -17.17 13.01 -6.47
C THR A 421 -15.69 13.04 -6.92
N GLU A 422 -15.41 12.93 -8.21
CA GLU A 422 -14.05 13.05 -8.75
C GLU A 422 -13.42 14.42 -8.48
N LYS A 423 -14.16 15.51 -8.67
CA LYS A 423 -13.69 16.86 -8.33
C LYS A 423 -13.38 17.01 -6.84
N GLU A 424 -14.23 16.43 -6.00
CA GLU A 424 -14.05 16.41 -4.56
C GLU A 424 -12.81 15.63 -4.12
N ILE A 425 -12.50 14.50 -4.77
CA ILE A 425 -11.27 13.73 -4.56
C ILE A 425 -10.05 14.51 -5.05
N ALA A 426 -10.14 15.13 -6.23
CA ALA A 426 -9.06 15.92 -6.80
C ALA A 426 -8.70 17.12 -5.90
N LEU A 427 -9.70 17.79 -5.32
CA LEU A 427 -9.49 18.87 -4.36
C LEU A 427 -8.74 18.36 -3.10
N ARG A 428 -9.16 17.23 -2.54
CA ARG A 428 -8.52 16.62 -1.37
C ARG A 428 -7.06 16.27 -1.65
N ALA A 429 -6.79 15.64 -2.78
CA ALA A 429 -5.44 15.29 -3.20
C ALA A 429 -4.57 16.54 -3.39
N TYR A 430 -5.14 17.59 -3.99
CA TYR A 430 -4.46 18.88 -4.14
C TYR A 430 -4.10 19.49 -2.78
N LEU A 431 -5.00 19.48 -1.79
CA LEU A 431 -4.73 20.00 -0.46
C LEU A 431 -3.65 19.19 0.29
N VAL A 432 -3.62 17.87 0.12
CA VAL A 432 -2.52 17.04 0.64
C VAL A 432 -1.18 17.47 0.05
N GLN A 433 -1.11 17.65 -1.27
CA GLN A 433 0.10 18.13 -1.94
C GLN A 433 0.47 19.56 -1.53
N LEU A 434 -0.51 20.44 -1.34
CA LEU A 434 -0.27 21.79 -0.87
C LEU A 434 0.44 21.79 0.49
N VAL A 435 -0.05 21.00 1.45
CA VAL A 435 0.58 20.88 2.78
C VAL A 435 2.01 20.35 2.63
N LYS A 436 2.22 19.28 1.86
CA LYS A 436 3.54 18.72 1.59
C LYS A 436 4.51 19.78 1.04
N ASN A 437 4.14 20.40 -0.08
CA ASN A 437 4.98 21.38 -0.79
C ASN A 437 5.25 22.61 0.07
N TYR A 438 4.26 23.08 0.83
CA TYR A 438 4.43 24.22 1.73
C TYR A 438 5.46 23.92 2.83
N LEU A 439 5.37 22.76 3.47
CA LEU A 439 6.30 22.35 4.54
C LEU A 439 7.72 22.15 4.00
N GLU A 440 7.85 21.51 2.84
CA GLU A 440 9.14 21.30 2.17
C GLU A 440 9.80 22.62 1.76
N SER A 441 9.02 23.56 1.21
CA SER A 441 9.54 24.85 0.74
C SER A 441 9.93 25.79 1.89
N THR A 442 9.27 25.68 3.04
CA THR A 442 9.49 26.56 4.21
C THR A 442 10.45 25.95 5.24
N GLY A 443 10.68 24.64 5.19
CA GLY A 443 11.42 23.91 6.23
C GLY A 443 10.66 23.76 7.56
N LEU A 444 9.38 24.09 7.59
CA LEU A 444 8.54 23.93 8.79
C LEU A 444 8.08 22.48 8.95
N GLU A 445 7.92 22.05 10.21
CA GLU A 445 7.37 20.72 10.51
C GLU A 445 5.84 20.67 10.36
N LYS A 446 5.17 21.80 10.57
CA LYS A 446 3.71 21.94 10.59
C LYS A 446 3.27 23.34 10.18
N ALA A 447 2.07 23.45 9.63
CA ALA A 447 1.52 24.71 9.12
C ALA A 447 0.11 24.99 9.67
N GLY A 448 -0.20 26.27 9.89
CA GLY A 448 -1.55 26.71 10.25
C GLY A 448 -2.44 26.92 9.03
N VAL A 449 -3.76 26.88 9.24
CA VAL A 449 -4.75 27.00 8.15
C VAL A 449 -4.64 28.32 7.38
N ASP A 450 -4.40 29.45 8.05
CA ASP A 450 -4.26 30.76 7.39
C ASP A 450 -3.10 30.77 6.36
N ALA A 451 -1.96 30.18 6.74
CA ALA A 451 -0.79 30.12 5.88
C ALA A 451 -1.00 29.19 4.68
N LEU A 452 -1.63 28.04 4.92
CA LEU A 452 -2.02 27.10 3.86
C LEU A 452 -3.05 27.72 2.91
N HIS A 453 -4.02 28.46 3.44
CA HIS A 453 -5.03 29.16 2.64
C HIS A 453 -4.42 30.23 1.75
N GLY A 454 -3.47 31.01 2.27
CA GLY A 454 -2.68 31.95 1.46
C GLY A 454 -1.89 31.25 0.35
N ALA A 455 -1.22 30.13 0.67
CA ALA A 455 -0.49 29.34 -0.32
C ALA A 455 -1.41 28.71 -1.38
N TYR A 456 -2.61 28.28 -1.00
CA TYR A 456 -3.62 27.73 -1.90
C TYR A 456 -4.03 28.75 -2.97
N PHE A 457 -4.32 30.00 -2.58
CA PHE A 457 -4.64 31.05 -3.55
C PHE A 457 -3.47 31.40 -4.46
N GLY A 458 -2.23 31.31 -3.95
CA GLY A 458 -1.01 31.53 -4.74
C GLY A 458 -0.67 30.41 -5.74
N SER A 459 -1.28 29.22 -5.63
CA SER A 459 -0.87 28.01 -6.35
C SER A 459 -1.78 27.58 -7.50
N LYS A 460 -2.64 28.49 -8.00
CA LYS A 460 -3.64 28.23 -9.06
C LYS A 460 -4.54 27.04 -8.70
N PRO A 461 -5.40 27.21 -7.69
CA PRO A 461 -6.18 26.11 -7.15
C PRO A 461 -7.25 25.60 -8.12
N PRO A 462 -7.68 24.33 -7.99
CA PRO A 462 -8.71 23.74 -8.87
C PRO A 462 -10.08 24.42 -8.72
N GLN A 463 -10.37 25.00 -7.55
CA GLN A 463 -11.57 25.79 -7.30
C GLN A 463 -11.34 26.80 -6.16
N PRO A 464 -12.11 27.90 -6.09
CA PRO A 464 -12.13 28.75 -4.90
C PRO A 464 -12.57 27.95 -3.66
N LEU A 465 -11.95 28.23 -2.51
CA LEU A 465 -12.26 27.56 -1.25
C LEU A 465 -12.22 28.58 -0.11
N LYS A 466 -13.26 28.63 0.72
CA LYS A 466 -13.23 29.45 1.95
C LYS A 466 -12.30 28.82 2.97
N ILE A 467 -11.80 29.63 3.90
CA ILE A 467 -10.84 29.14 4.87
C ILE A 467 -11.45 28.11 5.82
N GLU A 468 -12.72 28.29 6.19
CA GLU A 468 -13.48 27.35 7.01
C GLU A 468 -13.72 26.02 6.28
N GLU A 469 -14.06 26.08 4.99
CA GLU A 469 -14.22 24.88 4.16
C GLU A 469 -12.90 24.11 4.02
N MET A 470 -11.79 24.84 3.82
CA MET A 470 -10.45 24.24 3.81
C MET A 470 -10.13 23.59 5.15
N HIS A 471 -10.44 24.25 6.26
CA HIS A 471 -10.20 23.73 7.60
C HIS A 471 -10.92 22.40 7.83
N GLU A 472 -12.20 22.32 7.49
CA GLU A 472 -12.99 21.09 7.62
C GLU A 472 -12.41 19.94 6.77
N ILE A 473 -11.98 20.22 5.53
CA ILE A 473 -11.34 19.20 4.69
C ILE A 473 -9.98 18.78 5.27
N LEU A 474 -9.18 19.71 5.80
CA LEU A 474 -7.92 19.37 6.46
C LEU A 474 -8.15 18.52 7.72
N ILE A 475 -9.23 18.77 8.47
CA ILE A 475 -9.66 17.91 9.58
C ILE A 475 -10.00 16.51 9.06
N GLU A 476 -10.85 16.42 8.04
CA GLU A 476 -11.25 15.15 7.40
C GLU A 476 -10.01 14.35 6.98
N LEU A 477 -9.07 14.98 6.28
CA LEU A 477 -7.81 14.39 5.82
C LEU A 477 -6.86 14.01 6.96
N SER A 478 -7.03 14.62 8.14
CA SER A 478 -6.29 14.31 9.36
C SER A 478 -6.95 13.26 10.26
N SER A 479 -8.14 12.81 9.89
CA SER A 479 -8.87 11.80 10.64
C SER A 479 -8.09 10.48 10.67
N PRO A 480 -8.14 9.70 11.77
CA PRO A 480 -7.62 8.34 11.81
C PRO A 480 -8.18 7.42 10.72
N LEU A 481 -9.35 7.75 10.15
CA LEU A 481 -9.99 6.98 9.09
C LEU A 481 -9.37 7.21 7.70
N THR A 482 -8.77 8.37 7.46
CA THR A 482 -8.19 8.75 6.16
C THR A 482 -6.67 8.82 6.22
N GLY A 483 -6.11 9.47 7.25
CA GLY A 483 -4.69 9.45 7.60
C GLY A 483 -3.74 9.99 6.53
N TYR A 484 -4.17 10.97 5.73
CA TYR A 484 -3.30 11.62 4.73
C TYR A 484 -2.48 12.76 5.34
N LEU A 485 -3.06 13.45 6.32
CA LEU A 485 -2.45 14.51 7.09
C LEU A 485 -2.46 14.15 8.57
N GLY A 486 -1.60 14.80 9.34
CA GLY A 486 -1.67 14.81 10.79
C GLY A 486 -2.17 16.17 11.27
N ARG A 487 -2.78 16.19 12.46
CA ARG A 487 -3.30 17.41 13.08
C ARG A 487 -2.84 17.52 14.52
N ILE A 488 -2.35 18.71 14.89
CA ILE A 488 -2.18 19.14 16.27
C ILE A 488 -3.32 20.10 16.57
N LYS A 489 -4.23 19.66 17.44
CA LYS A 489 -5.41 20.43 17.81
C LYS A 489 -5.01 21.65 18.64
N GLY A 490 -5.45 22.83 18.21
CA GLY A 490 -5.29 24.09 18.94
C GLY A 490 -6.41 24.35 19.94
N SER A 491 -6.37 25.53 20.57
CA SER A 491 -7.46 26.02 21.41
C SER A 491 -8.70 26.43 20.61
N ASP A 492 -8.49 26.77 19.34
CA ASP A 492 -9.51 27.12 18.35
C ASP A 492 -9.12 26.58 16.98
N TRP A 493 -10.00 26.72 16.00
CA TRP A 493 -9.75 26.22 14.64
C TRP A 493 -8.56 26.91 13.95
N LYS A 494 -8.27 28.17 14.30
CA LYS A 494 -7.14 28.96 13.72
C LYS A 494 -5.78 28.52 14.27
N SER A 495 -5.76 28.01 15.49
CA SER A 495 -4.56 27.50 16.16
C SER A 495 -4.26 26.04 15.82
N ASP A 496 -5.13 25.36 15.08
CA ASP A 496 -4.81 24.03 14.54
C ASP A 496 -3.59 24.09 13.63
N ARG A 497 -2.78 23.03 13.69
CA ARG A 497 -1.61 22.84 12.83
C ARG A 497 -1.68 21.50 12.14
N PHE A 498 -1.37 21.49 10.85
CA PHE A 498 -1.39 20.30 10.01
C PHE A 498 0.02 19.95 9.54
N TYR A 499 0.27 18.65 9.38
CA TYR A 499 1.52 18.13 8.85
C TYR A 499 1.23 17.00 7.85
N PHE A 500 2.14 16.79 6.91
CA PHE A 500 2.01 15.77 5.88
C PHE A 500 2.33 14.37 6.43
N LEU A 501 1.55 13.36 6.06
CA LEU A 501 1.82 11.95 6.38
C LEU A 501 2.06 11.12 5.12
N ARG A 502 1.13 11.16 4.16
CA ARG A 502 1.22 10.39 2.91
C ARG A 502 0.40 11.03 1.80
N ASP A 503 0.73 10.68 0.56
CA ASP A 503 0.04 11.19 -0.63
C ASP A 503 -1.34 10.54 -0.79
N LEU A 504 -2.33 11.32 -1.23
CA LEU A 504 -3.58 10.82 -1.82
C LEU A 504 -3.39 10.81 -3.34
N LEU A 505 -3.27 9.62 -3.91
CA LEU A 505 -2.97 9.46 -5.33
C LEU A 505 -4.22 9.66 -6.20
N ILE A 506 -4.08 10.43 -7.26
CA ILE A 506 -5.09 10.50 -8.33
C ILE A 506 -4.65 9.58 -9.46
N THR A 507 -5.46 8.57 -9.75
CA THR A 507 -5.31 7.73 -10.93
C THR A 507 -6.15 8.32 -12.05
N ASN A 508 -5.54 8.54 -13.23
CA ASN A 508 -6.30 9.02 -14.38
C ASN A 508 -7.32 7.95 -14.79
N ILE A 509 -8.57 8.36 -14.92
CA ILE A 509 -9.67 7.55 -15.46
C ILE A 509 -9.50 7.58 -16.97
N SER A 510 -8.87 6.55 -17.53
CA SER A 510 -8.78 6.34 -18.98
C SER A 510 -10.03 5.67 -19.51
#